data_AF-A0A7M3M5I0-F1
#
_entry.id   AF-A0A7M3M5I0-F1
#
_cell.length_a   1.000
_cell.length_b   1.000
_cell.length_c   1.000
_cell.angle_alpha   90.00
_cell.angle_beta   90.00
_cell.angle_gamma   90.00
#
_symmetry.space_group_name_H-M   'P 1'
#
loop_
_entity.id
_entity.type
_entity.pdbx_description
1 polymer ?
#
loop_
_entity_poly.entity_id
_entity_poly.type
_entity_poly.pdbx_seq_one_letter_code
_entity_poly.pdbx_strand_id
1 'polypeptide(L)'
;MQRKTVLGVAAGVLVLGVSVVGCGDDGDKAADGKRKSGADAGASATPGKADTAPAKSPEVPDDVPSPDPGQTADLVKRLGEIHPALVAQQDKAVSRARNVCNDARWSEEGDAGVNARAAARFSGGDVPTLTPEQGGRIVTAVRESFCS
;
A
#
# COMPACT_ATOMS: atom_id res chain seq x y z
N MET A 1 -27.79 35.80 -0.50
CA MET A 1 -28.13 35.64 -1.93
C MET A 1 -27.94 34.19 -2.32
N GLN A 2 -28.97 33.62 -2.96
CA GLN A 2 -29.04 32.40 -3.78
C GLN A 2 -28.33 31.10 -3.35
N ARG A 3 -29.18 30.12 -2.97
CA ARG A 3 -28.94 28.67 -3.08
C ARG A 3 -28.98 28.25 -4.55
N LYS A 4 -28.20 27.23 -4.94
CA LYS A 4 -28.42 26.31 -6.08
C LYS A 4 -27.45 25.13 -5.96
N THR A 5 -27.66 23.86 -6.34
CA THR A 5 -28.80 22.96 -6.59
C THR A 5 -28.12 21.70 -7.20
N VAL A 6 -28.17 20.58 -6.47
CA VAL A 6 -28.21 19.13 -6.84
C VAL A 6 -27.57 18.51 -8.11
N LEU A 7 -27.16 17.23 -7.93
CA LEU A 7 -27.45 15.99 -8.69
C LEU A 7 -26.27 15.27 -9.38
N GLY A 8 -26.16 13.97 -9.08
CA GLY A 8 -25.40 12.98 -9.86
C GLY A 8 -25.27 11.62 -9.17
N VAL A 9 -26.28 10.76 -9.31
CA VAL A 9 -26.28 9.32 -8.94
C VAL A 9 -25.81 8.50 -10.15
N ALA A 10 -24.96 7.48 -9.97
CA ALA A 10 -25.01 6.25 -10.77
C ALA A 10 -24.24 5.10 -10.10
N ALA A 11 -24.93 3.98 -9.96
CA ALA A 11 -24.45 2.70 -9.45
C ALA A 11 -23.78 1.85 -10.54
N GLY A 12 -22.90 0.92 -10.14
CA GLY A 12 -22.37 -0.12 -11.01
C GLY A 12 -21.81 -1.28 -10.20
N VAL A 13 -22.64 -2.30 -9.98
CA VAL A 13 -22.26 -3.61 -9.42
C VAL A 13 -21.88 -4.53 -10.58
N LEU A 14 -20.73 -5.21 -10.48
CA LEU A 14 -20.43 -6.40 -11.29
C LEU A 14 -19.72 -7.45 -10.41
N VAL A 15 -20.28 -8.65 -10.44
CA VAL A 15 -19.99 -9.83 -9.60
C VAL A 15 -19.27 -10.88 -10.47
N LEU A 16 -18.64 -11.87 -9.81
CA LEU A 16 -18.21 -13.21 -10.28
C LEU A 16 -16.76 -13.25 -10.83
N GLY A 17 -15.89 -14.22 -10.51
CA GLY A 17 -16.05 -15.50 -9.82
C GLY A 17 -14.70 -16.27 -9.78
N VAL A 18 -14.70 -17.33 -8.97
CA VAL A 18 -13.63 -18.26 -8.56
C VAL A 18 -12.96 -19.06 -9.68
N SER A 19 -11.67 -19.41 -9.51
CA SER A 19 -11.12 -20.76 -9.83
C SER A 19 -9.84 -21.04 -9.04
N VAL A 20 -9.89 -22.01 -8.13
CA VAL A 20 -8.75 -22.69 -7.50
C VAL A 20 -8.52 -24.02 -8.23
N VAL A 21 -7.33 -24.21 -8.80
CA VAL A 21 -6.81 -25.50 -9.29
C VAL A 21 -5.28 -25.33 -9.44
N GLY A 22 -4.39 -26.25 -9.04
CA GLY A 22 -4.54 -27.56 -8.47
C GLY A 22 -3.25 -27.98 -7.74
N CYS A 23 -3.43 -28.99 -6.89
CA CYS A 23 -2.40 -29.79 -6.24
C CYS A 23 -1.83 -30.82 -7.23
N GLY A 24 -0.57 -31.20 -7.03
CA GLY A 24 0.16 -32.29 -7.69
C GLY A 24 1.64 -32.05 -7.37
N ASP A 25 2.23 -32.64 -6.32
CA ASP A 25 2.38 -34.05 -5.94
C ASP A 25 3.17 -34.89 -6.97
N ASP A 26 4.18 -35.57 -6.41
CA ASP A 26 5.07 -36.59 -6.96
C ASP A 26 6.25 -36.21 -7.89
N GLY A 27 7.46 -36.40 -7.35
CA GLY A 27 8.21 -37.62 -7.70
C GLY A 27 9.40 -37.50 -8.66
N ASP A 28 10.59 -37.30 -8.08
CA ASP A 28 11.86 -38.02 -8.27
C ASP A 28 12.28 -38.70 -9.61
N LYS A 29 13.54 -38.35 -9.99
CA LYS A 29 14.65 -39.16 -10.56
C LYS A 29 14.99 -39.17 -12.06
N ALA A 30 16.12 -38.47 -12.32
CA ALA A 30 17.38 -38.93 -12.94
C ALA A 30 17.39 -39.72 -14.27
N ALA A 31 18.11 -39.18 -15.27
CA ALA A 31 19.35 -39.78 -15.80
C ALA A 31 19.99 -38.93 -16.92
N ASP A 32 21.32 -38.96 -16.92
CA ASP A 32 22.28 -38.39 -17.86
C ASP A 32 22.07 -38.82 -19.33
N GLY A 33 22.24 -37.89 -20.27
CA GLY A 33 22.17 -38.14 -21.71
C GLY A 33 22.95 -37.09 -22.52
N LYS A 34 23.96 -37.54 -23.24
CA LYS A 34 25.05 -36.77 -23.81
C LYS A 34 24.84 -36.37 -25.28
N ARG A 35 25.11 -35.09 -25.57
CA ARG A 35 25.63 -34.46 -26.83
C ARG A 35 24.71 -34.12 -28.03
N LYS A 36 24.91 -32.85 -28.42
CA LYS A 36 25.18 -32.24 -29.75
C LYS A 36 24.01 -31.69 -30.60
N SER A 37 24.07 -30.36 -30.72
CA SER A 37 23.85 -29.49 -31.89
C SER A 37 22.49 -29.51 -32.59
N GLY A 38 21.83 -28.35 -32.58
CA GLY A 38 20.96 -27.93 -33.68
C GLY A 38 19.84 -26.97 -33.30
N ALA A 39 19.98 -25.73 -33.76
CA ALA A 39 18.93 -24.79 -34.21
C ALA A 39 17.87 -24.24 -33.24
N ASP A 40 17.73 -22.91 -33.30
CA ASP A 40 16.55 -22.07 -33.14
C ASP A 40 15.33 -22.59 -32.34
N ALA A 41 15.06 -21.94 -31.21
CA ALA A 41 13.74 -21.41 -30.88
C ALA A 41 13.75 -20.70 -29.51
N GLY A 42 13.23 -19.49 -29.47
CA GLY A 42 12.53 -18.90 -28.32
C GLY A 42 13.27 -18.90 -26.99
N ALA A 43 13.89 -17.76 -26.64
CA ALA A 43 14.07 -17.39 -25.25
C ALA A 43 12.69 -17.13 -24.61
N SER A 44 11.96 -18.21 -24.31
CA SER A 44 10.93 -18.21 -23.28
C SER A 44 11.67 -18.05 -21.96
N ALA A 45 11.88 -16.80 -21.57
CA ALA A 45 12.21 -16.46 -20.20
C ALA A 45 11.01 -16.89 -19.35
N THR A 46 11.10 -18.07 -18.76
CA THR A 46 10.27 -18.46 -17.62
C THR A 46 10.36 -17.32 -16.61
N PRO A 47 9.26 -16.63 -16.25
CA PRO A 47 9.32 -15.69 -15.16
C PRO A 47 9.61 -16.52 -13.92
N GLY A 48 10.84 -16.41 -13.42
CA GLY A 48 11.18 -16.89 -12.09
C GLY A 48 10.12 -16.31 -11.16
N LYS A 49 9.43 -17.19 -10.43
CA LYS A 49 8.64 -16.78 -9.28
C LYS A 49 9.61 -16.04 -8.36
N ALA A 50 9.60 -14.71 -8.45
CA ALA A 50 10.18 -13.87 -7.44
C ALA A 50 9.34 -14.16 -6.20
N ASP A 51 9.89 -14.99 -5.31
CA ASP A 51 9.53 -15.04 -3.91
C ASP A 51 9.54 -13.61 -3.40
N THR A 52 8.39 -12.96 -3.52
CA THR A 52 8.16 -11.63 -2.98
C THR A 52 7.91 -11.87 -1.51
N ALA A 53 8.98 -12.12 -0.77
CA ALA A 53 8.95 -12.00 0.67
C ALA A 53 8.23 -10.68 0.99
N PRO A 54 7.17 -10.68 1.81
CA PRO A 54 6.45 -9.46 2.11
C PRO A 54 7.48 -8.47 2.65
N ALA A 55 7.67 -7.37 1.92
CA ALA A 55 8.60 -6.33 2.30
C ALA A 55 8.24 -5.92 3.73
N LYS A 56 9.11 -6.27 4.68
CA LYS A 56 8.94 -5.85 6.06
C LYS A 56 8.88 -4.33 6.02
N SER A 57 7.78 -3.76 6.51
CA SER A 57 7.74 -2.32 6.73
C SER A 57 8.94 -1.94 7.58
N PRO A 58 9.68 -0.87 7.23
CA PRO A 58 10.78 -0.42 8.06
C PRO A 58 10.30 -0.24 9.50
N GLU A 59 11.10 -0.74 10.43
CA GLU A 59 10.80 -0.65 11.85
C GLU A 59 10.80 0.82 12.26
N VAL A 60 9.70 1.26 12.87
CA VAL A 60 9.58 2.63 13.37
C VAL A 60 10.34 2.71 14.69
N PRO A 61 11.23 3.71 14.90
CA PRO A 61 11.92 3.88 16.17
C PRO A 61 10.94 3.96 17.35
N ASP A 62 11.34 3.43 18.51
CA ASP A 62 10.50 3.46 19.73
C ASP A 62 10.17 4.87 20.22
N ASP A 63 10.97 5.88 19.84
CA ASP A 63 10.71 7.29 20.18
C ASP A 63 9.50 7.88 19.43
N VAL A 64 8.97 7.18 18.44
CA VAL A 64 7.80 7.65 17.70
C VAL A 64 6.53 7.28 18.46
N PRO A 65 5.73 8.28 18.88
CA PRO A 65 4.53 8.04 19.65
C PRO A 65 3.59 7.09 18.91
N SER A 66 2.93 6.23 19.67
CA SER A 66 1.86 5.37 19.17
C SER A 66 0.52 5.97 19.62
N PRO A 67 -0.48 6.07 18.73
CA PRO A 67 -1.77 6.64 19.11
C PRO A 67 -2.50 5.75 20.12
N ASP A 68 -3.22 6.37 21.05
CA ASP A 68 -4.21 5.70 21.89
C ASP A 68 -5.50 5.34 21.08
N PRO A 69 -6.46 4.59 21.64
CA PRO A 69 -7.66 4.20 20.91
C PRO A 69 -8.50 5.37 20.38
N GLY A 70 -8.58 6.48 21.12
CA GLY A 70 -9.31 7.68 20.70
C GLY A 70 -8.60 8.38 19.54
N GLN A 71 -7.28 8.55 19.63
CA GLN A 71 -6.45 9.10 18.54
C GLN A 71 -6.48 8.20 17.29
N THR A 72 -6.52 6.88 17.47
CA THR A 72 -6.64 5.93 16.37
C THR A 72 -7.98 6.09 15.66
N ALA A 73 -9.08 6.25 16.39
CA ALA A 73 -10.39 6.48 15.79
C ALA A 73 -10.44 7.80 15.00
N ASP A 74 -9.84 8.87 15.53
CA ASP A 74 -9.76 10.17 14.84
C ASP A 74 -8.89 10.09 13.57
N LEU A 75 -7.73 9.42 13.65
CA LEU A 75 -6.85 9.17 12.51
C LEU A 75 -7.59 8.40 11.39
N VAL A 76 -8.26 7.30 11.74
CA VAL A 76 -9.00 6.48 10.78
C VAL A 76 -10.11 7.29 10.12
N LYS A 77 -10.87 8.08 10.90
CA LYS A 77 -11.90 8.96 10.33
C LYS A 77 -11.30 9.91 9.28
N ARG A 78 -10.23 10.62 9.62
CA ARG A 78 -9.57 11.60 8.74
C ARG A 78 -8.96 10.96 7.49
N LEU A 79 -8.31 9.80 7.64
CA LEU A 79 -7.77 9.06 6.49
C LEU A 79 -8.90 8.58 5.57
N GLY A 80 -10.03 8.14 6.12
CA GLY A 80 -11.22 7.77 5.35
C GLY A 80 -11.80 8.92 4.52
N GLU A 81 -11.74 10.15 5.02
CA GLU A 81 -12.15 11.37 4.30
C GLU A 81 -11.20 11.74 3.14
N ILE A 82 -9.95 11.26 3.16
CA ILE A 82 -9.00 11.45 2.07
C ILE A 82 -9.26 10.39 0.99
N HIS A 83 -9.29 9.12 1.39
CA HIS A 83 -9.64 8.02 0.52
C HIS A 83 -10.03 6.78 1.35
N PRO A 84 -11.20 6.16 1.11
CA PRO A 84 -11.72 5.09 1.97
C PRO A 84 -10.83 3.83 1.98
N ALA A 85 -10.11 3.53 0.89
CA ALA A 85 -9.18 2.40 0.86
C ALA A 85 -7.99 2.55 1.83
N LEU A 86 -7.68 3.77 2.31
CA LEU A 86 -6.59 3.99 3.27
C LEU A 86 -6.85 3.32 4.62
N VAL A 87 -8.12 3.09 4.94
CA VAL A 87 -8.57 2.54 6.22
C VAL A 87 -9.17 1.16 6.10
N ALA A 88 -9.12 0.55 4.91
CA ALA A 88 -9.52 -0.84 4.71
C ALA A 88 -8.73 -1.81 5.60
N GLN A 89 -7.51 -1.42 6.00
CA GLN A 89 -6.63 -2.16 6.90
C GLN A 89 -6.15 -1.23 8.01
N GLN A 90 -6.93 -1.09 9.08
CA GLN A 90 -6.71 -0.12 10.15
C GLN A 90 -5.31 -0.23 10.79
N ASP A 91 -4.86 -1.44 11.15
CA ASP A 91 -3.54 -1.64 11.76
C ASP A 91 -2.40 -1.18 10.82
N LYS A 92 -2.55 -1.44 9.53
CA LYS A 92 -1.61 -0.98 8.50
C LYS A 92 -1.63 0.54 8.38
N ALA A 93 -2.79 1.17 8.46
CA ALA A 93 -2.94 2.62 8.44
C ALA A 93 -2.23 3.27 9.64
N VAL A 94 -2.39 2.71 10.85
CA VAL A 94 -1.70 3.17 12.07
C VAL A 94 -0.19 3.00 11.94
N SER A 95 0.29 1.84 11.49
CA SER A 95 1.72 1.59 11.28
C SER A 95 2.34 2.56 10.27
N ARG A 96 1.65 2.81 9.14
CA ARG A 96 2.07 3.80 8.14
C ARG A 96 2.02 5.22 8.70
N ALA A 97 1.03 5.57 9.50
CA ALA A 97 0.93 6.87 10.15
C ALA A 97 2.09 7.12 11.13
N ARG A 98 2.51 6.12 11.89
CA ARG A 98 3.70 6.22 12.76
C ARG A 98 4.97 6.46 11.92
N ASN A 99 5.12 5.80 10.78
CA ASN A 99 6.21 6.08 9.85
C ASN A 99 6.18 7.53 9.33
N VAL A 100 5.01 8.06 8.99
CA VAL A 100 4.85 9.46 8.57
C VAL A 100 5.20 10.42 9.70
N CYS A 101 4.83 10.11 10.94
CA CYS A 101 5.23 10.91 12.10
C CYS A 101 6.75 10.95 12.25
N ASN A 102 7.42 9.80 12.07
CA ASN A 102 8.88 9.75 12.07
C ASN A 102 9.49 10.61 10.96
N ASP A 103 8.99 10.50 9.73
CA ASP A 103 9.46 11.33 8.62
C ASP A 103 9.29 12.82 8.90
N ALA A 104 8.15 13.21 9.46
CA ALA A 104 7.84 14.61 9.74
C ALA A 104 8.75 15.22 10.81
N ARG A 105 9.27 14.42 11.75
CA ARG A 105 10.18 14.90 12.82
C ARG A 105 11.63 15.04 12.35
N TRP A 106 12.09 14.18 11.43
CA TRP A 106 13.52 14.05 11.10
C TRP A 106 13.88 14.42 9.65
N SER A 107 12.93 14.92 8.86
CA SER A 107 13.16 15.24 7.45
C SER A 107 13.89 16.56 7.24
N GLU A 108 15.02 16.52 6.52
CA GLU A 108 15.72 17.71 6.02
C GLU A 108 15.09 18.26 4.72
N GLU A 109 14.23 17.49 4.05
CA GLU A 109 13.62 17.83 2.74
C GLU A 109 12.43 18.81 2.84
N GLY A 110 12.10 19.31 4.03
CA GLY A 110 10.93 20.15 4.29
C GLY A 110 9.59 19.43 4.05
N ASP A 111 8.48 20.17 4.15
CA ASP A 111 7.13 19.58 4.08
C ASP A 111 6.83 18.92 2.72
N ALA A 112 7.39 19.44 1.61
CA ALA A 112 7.15 18.87 0.28
C ALA A 112 7.70 17.43 0.15
N GLY A 113 8.91 17.18 0.68
CA GLY A 113 9.50 15.83 0.70
C GLY A 113 8.71 14.87 1.59
N VAL A 114 8.31 15.34 2.78
CA VAL A 114 7.48 14.54 3.71
C VAL A 114 6.14 14.18 3.09
N ASN A 115 5.49 15.13 2.40
CA ASN A 115 4.21 14.90 1.74
C ASN A 115 4.32 13.86 0.62
N ALA A 116 5.34 13.95 -0.24
CA ALA A 116 5.59 12.97 -1.30
C ALA A 116 5.86 11.57 -0.71
N ARG A 117 6.65 11.48 0.36
CA ARG A 117 6.92 10.24 1.09
C ARG A 117 5.68 9.64 1.74
N ALA A 118 4.80 10.48 2.31
CA ALA A 118 3.53 10.04 2.86
C ALA A 118 2.61 9.47 1.77
N ALA A 119 2.50 10.16 0.62
CA ALA A 119 1.74 9.69 -0.53
C ALA A 119 2.24 8.31 -1.00
N ALA A 120 3.56 8.16 -1.18
CA ALA A 120 4.17 6.90 -1.60
C ALA A 120 3.92 5.76 -0.60
N ARG A 121 4.01 6.02 0.71
CA ARG A 121 3.78 5.00 1.76
C ARG A 121 2.35 4.49 1.80
N PHE A 122 1.39 5.36 1.56
CA PHE A 122 -0.02 5.01 1.62
C PHE A 122 -0.54 4.42 0.31
N SER A 123 0.14 4.69 -0.81
CA SER A 123 -0.15 4.07 -2.12
C SER A 123 0.12 2.56 -2.14
N GLY A 124 -0.46 1.88 -3.12
CA GLY A 124 -0.24 0.47 -3.41
C GLY A 124 -1.21 -0.48 -2.70
N GLY A 125 -1.26 -1.73 -3.18
CA GLY A 125 -2.33 -2.66 -2.85
C GLY A 125 -3.65 -2.15 -3.45
N ASP A 126 -4.68 -2.04 -2.60
CA ASP A 126 -6.01 -1.53 -2.98
C ASP A 126 -6.10 0.01 -3.00
N VAL A 127 -5.03 0.71 -2.60
CA VAL A 127 -4.96 2.17 -2.64
C VAL A 127 -4.32 2.61 -3.96
N PRO A 128 -4.98 3.46 -4.77
CA PRO A 128 -4.37 4.00 -5.97
C PRO A 128 -3.14 4.85 -5.61
N THR A 129 -2.32 5.17 -6.63
CA THR A 129 -1.22 6.12 -6.44
C THR A 129 -1.77 7.47 -6.00
N LEU A 130 -1.33 7.93 -4.83
CA LEU A 130 -1.73 9.20 -4.25
C LEU A 130 -0.85 10.34 -4.76
N THR A 131 -1.45 11.53 -4.87
CA THR A 131 -0.70 12.75 -5.21
C THR A 131 0.03 13.33 -3.99
N PRO A 132 1.05 14.18 -4.17
CA PRO A 132 1.69 14.88 -3.06
C PRO A 132 0.71 15.73 -2.23
N GLU A 133 -0.34 16.30 -2.84
CA GLU A 133 -1.37 17.06 -2.12
C GLU A 133 -2.18 16.14 -1.18
N GLN A 134 -2.52 14.94 -1.63
CA GLN A 134 -3.15 13.93 -0.77
C GLN A 134 -2.18 13.47 0.32
N GLY A 135 -0.90 13.32 0.00
CA GLY A 135 0.17 13.08 0.97
C GLY A 135 0.23 14.16 2.05
N GLY A 136 0.11 15.43 1.67
CA GLY A 136 0.04 16.54 2.63
C GLY A 136 -1.16 16.44 3.57
N ARG A 137 -2.35 16.10 3.04
CA ARG A 137 -3.53 15.85 3.88
C ARG A 137 -3.33 14.69 4.85
N ILE A 138 -2.60 13.64 4.44
CA ILE A 138 -2.22 12.53 5.33
C ILE A 138 -1.29 13.01 6.44
N VAL A 139 -0.25 13.78 6.11
CA VAL A 139 0.68 14.35 7.11
C VAL A 139 -0.08 15.21 8.12
N THR A 140 -0.98 16.08 7.66
CA THR A 140 -1.84 16.87 8.54
C THR A 140 -2.71 16.00 9.44
N ALA A 141 -3.37 14.98 8.89
CA ALA A 141 -4.20 14.06 9.68
C ALA A 141 -3.38 13.35 10.78
N VAL A 142 -2.16 12.91 10.46
CA VAL A 142 -1.24 12.28 11.43
C VAL A 142 -0.83 13.26 12.53
N ARG A 143 -0.45 14.49 12.15
CA ARG A 143 -0.05 15.53 13.10
C ARG A 143 -1.17 15.92 14.06
N GLU A 144 -2.37 16.13 13.52
CA GLU A 144 -3.54 16.50 14.32
C GLU A 144 -4.06 15.37 15.22
N SER A 145 -3.73 14.10 14.91
CA SER A 145 -4.21 12.95 15.69
C SER A 145 -3.28 12.64 16.87
N PHE A 146 -1.98 12.45 16.64
CA PHE A 146 -1.06 11.97 17.68
C PHE A 146 0.40 12.41 17.53
N CYS A 147 0.76 13.10 16.45
CA CYS A 147 2.16 13.44 16.16
C CYS A 147 2.41 14.96 16.33
N SER A 148 2.99 15.33 17.47
CA SER A 148 3.33 16.72 17.84
C SER A 148 4.79 17.06 17.58
#